data_AF-A0A067SUG9-F1
#
_entry.id   AF-A0A067SUG9-F1
#
_cell.length_a   1.000
_cell.length_b   1.000
_cell.length_c   1.000
_cell.angle_alpha   90.00
_cell.angle_beta   90.00
_cell.angle_gamma   90.00
#
_symmetry.space_group_name_H-M   'P 1'
#
loop_
_entity.id
_entity.type
_entity.pdbx_description
1 polymer ?
#
loop_
_entity_poly.entity_id
_entity_poly.type
_entity_poly.pdbx_seq_one_letter_code
_entity_poly.pdbx_strand_id
1 'polypeptide(L)'
;MLLWLKNALSPQEIRDKIMDPTSEFQRQIVEYLESVHIGEFLTGSKDEVEDQINIEKSENKKYQDPTQTLPDAPPPLCNDKACNNCSDCEALESWWKRFRKITDDLIF
;
A
#
# COMPACT_ATOMS: atom_id res chain seq x y z
N MET A 1 25.08 3.58 -26.17
CA MET A 1 24.28 4.78 -25.80
C MET A 1 23.13 4.30 -24.95
N LEU A 2 23.12 4.64 -23.67
CA LEU A 2 22.24 4.04 -22.68
C LEU A 2 20.82 4.64 -22.82
N LEU A 3 19.81 3.79 -22.92
CA LEU A 3 18.41 4.18 -23.18
C LEU A 3 17.88 5.24 -22.20
N TRP A 4 18.36 5.22 -20.96
CA TRP A 4 17.98 6.19 -19.93
C TRP A 4 18.48 7.61 -20.18
N LEU A 5 19.47 7.83 -21.05
CA LEU A 5 19.97 9.17 -21.39
C LEU A 5 19.16 9.86 -22.49
N LYS A 6 18.43 9.09 -23.32
CA LYS A 6 17.81 9.64 -24.53
C LYS A 6 16.55 10.49 -24.25
N ASN A 7 15.95 10.30 -23.08
CA ASN A 7 14.79 11.05 -22.57
C ASN A 7 15.03 11.57 -21.14
N ALA A 8 16.28 11.57 -20.66
CA ALA A 8 16.60 12.13 -19.34
C ALA A 8 16.58 13.66 -19.43
N LEU A 9 15.80 14.28 -18.54
CA LEU A 9 15.87 15.71 -18.30
C LEU A 9 17.29 16.07 -17.85
N SER A 10 17.81 17.18 -18.36
CA SER A 10 19.05 17.76 -17.85
C SER A 10 18.87 18.22 -16.40
N PRO A 11 19.97 18.33 -15.62
CA PRO A 11 19.89 18.81 -14.24
C PRO A 11 19.21 20.18 -14.10
N GLN A 12 19.33 21.06 -15.09
CA GLN A 12 18.67 22.37 -15.10
C GLN A 12 17.17 22.24 -15.35
N GLU A 13 16.75 21.42 -16.32
CA GLU A 13 15.32 21.17 -16.58
C GLU A 13 14.62 20.53 -15.38
N ILE A 14 15.30 19.63 -14.66
CA ILE A 14 14.79 19.06 -13.41
C ILE A 14 14.62 20.15 -12.36
N ARG A 15 15.63 21.00 -12.18
CA ARG A 15 15.58 22.12 -11.22
C ARG A 15 14.42 23.06 -11.54
N ASP A 16 14.29 23.49 -12.78
CA ASP A 16 13.23 24.42 -13.20
C ASP A 16 11.85 23.79 -13.00
N LYS A 17 11.69 22.51 -13.33
CA LYS A 17 10.44 21.77 -13.12
C LYS A 17 10.09 21.53 -11.65
N ILE A 18 11.06 21.48 -10.74
CA ILE A 18 10.83 21.37 -9.29
C ILE A 18 10.52 22.75 -8.68
N MET A 19 11.13 23.81 -9.20
CA MET A 19 10.95 25.17 -8.66
C MET A 19 9.67 25.85 -9.14
N ASP A 20 9.02 25.33 -10.18
CA ASP A 20 7.70 25.76 -10.65
C ASP A 20 6.57 25.11 -9.80
N PRO A 21 5.82 25.91 -9.00
CA PRO A 21 4.74 25.39 -8.15
C PRO A 21 3.53 24.84 -8.93
N THR A 22 3.43 25.12 -10.23
CA THR A 22 2.34 24.65 -11.10
C THR A 22 2.73 23.44 -11.94
N SER A 23 4.00 23.03 -11.85
CA SER A 23 4.55 21.91 -12.62
C SER A 23 3.98 20.58 -12.13
N GLU A 24 3.37 19.83 -13.04
CA GLU A 24 2.90 18.47 -12.76
C GLU A 24 4.04 17.55 -12.27
N PHE A 25 5.26 17.79 -12.77
CA PHE A 25 6.46 17.06 -12.36
C PHE A 25 6.78 17.27 -10.88
N GLN A 26 6.66 18.51 -10.38
CA GLN A 26 6.88 18.82 -8.96
C GLN A 26 5.85 18.09 -8.09
N ARG A 27 4.58 18.09 -8.49
CA ARG A 27 3.54 17.37 -7.75
C ARG A 27 3.81 15.86 -7.71
N GLN A 28 4.05 15.25 -8.86
CA GLN A 28 4.26 13.80 -8.96
C GLN A 28 5.51 13.33 -8.22
N ILE A 29 6.61 14.10 -8.25
CA ILE A 29 7.83 13.73 -7.54
C ILE A 29 7.66 13.88 -6.03
N VAL A 30 6.91 14.89 -5.56
CA VAL A 30 6.58 15.04 -4.14
C VAL A 30 5.69 13.90 -3.68
N GLU A 31 4.61 13.58 -4.41
CA GLU A 31 3.71 12.45 -4.10
C GLU A 31 4.46 11.10 -4.08
N TYR A 32 5.39 10.89 -5.01
CA TYR A 32 6.25 9.71 -4.99
C TYR A 32 7.18 9.71 -3.76
N LEU A 33 7.82 10.84 -3.43
CA LEU A 33 8.70 10.92 -2.27
C LEU A 33 7.93 10.74 -0.97
N GLU A 34 6.72 11.29 -0.87
CA GLU A 34 5.81 11.11 0.26
C GLU A 34 5.39 9.64 0.41
N SER A 35 4.95 8.98 -0.67
CA SER A 35 4.60 7.55 -0.63
C SER A 35 5.77 6.63 -0.27
N VAL A 36 7.01 6.99 -0.64
CA VAL A 36 8.21 6.20 -0.31
C VAL A 36 8.75 6.48 1.09
N HIS A 37 8.60 7.71 1.62
CA HIS A 37 9.24 8.12 2.88
C HIS A 37 8.29 8.20 4.09
N ILE A 38 6.98 8.36 3.88
CA ILE A 38 6.03 8.49 4.99
C ILE A 38 5.63 7.11 5.55
N GLY A 39 5.90 6.02 4.82
CA GLY A 39 5.52 4.68 5.25
C GLY A 39 4.00 4.60 5.36
N GLU A 40 3.32 4.68 4.20
CA GLU A 40 1.87 4.58 4.17
C GLU A 40 1.41 3.20 4.62
N PHE A 41 0.33 3.17 5.41
CA PHE A 41 -0.35 1.93 5.75
C PHE A 41 -1.27 1.52 4.60
N LEU A 42 -1.51 0.23 4.45
CA LEU A 42 -2.27 -0.35 3.34
C LEU A 42 -3.78 -0.07 3.41
N THR A 43 -4.29 0.30 4.58
CA THR A 43 -5.72 0.55 4.82
C THR A 43 -6.10 1.99 5.14
N GLY A 44 -5.13 2.89 5.37
CA GLY A 44 -5.43 4.30 5.68
C GLY A 44 -4.21 5.10 6.14
N SER A 45 -4.48 6.26 6.74
CA SER A 45 -3.46 7.06 7.41
C SER A 45 -3.03 6.44 8.74
N LYS A 46 -1.89 6.89 9.29
CA LYS A 46 -1.37 6.41 10.57
C LYS A 46 -2.39 6.50 11.71
N ASP A 47 -3.07 7.65 11.84
CA ASP A 47 -4.00 7.89 12.94
C ASP A 47 -5.23 6.96 12.83
N GLU A 48 -5.74 6.73 11.62
CA GLU A 48 -6.85 5.81 11.38
C GLU A 48 -6.48 4.36 11.70
N VAL A 49 -5.25 3.95 11.38
CA VAL A 49 -4.73 2.62 11.69
C VAL A 49 -4.50 2.45 13.19
N GLU A 50 -3.96 3.46 13.87
CA GLU A 50 -3.80 3.47 15.32
C GLU A 50 -5.15 3.25 16.03
N ASP A 51 -6.16 4.03 15.64
CA ASP A 51 -7.51 3.91 16.20
C ASP A 51 -8.10 2.53 15.94
N GLN A 52 -7.95 2.00 14.72
CA GLN A 52 -8.46 0.68 14.36
C GLN A 52 -7.79 -0.44 15.16
N ILE A 53 -6.47 -0.37 15.36
CA ILE A 53 -5.70 -1.34 16.16
C ILE A 53 -6.12 -1.26 17.63
N ASN A 54 -6.28 -0.05 18.18
CA ASN A 54 -6.69 0.14 19.56
C ASN A 54 -8.09 -0.42 19.83
N ILE A 55 -9.03 -0.24 18.90
CA ILE A 55 -10.38 -0.83 18.97
C ILE A 55 -10.28 -2.36 18.91
N GLU A 56 -9.51 -2.94 17.99
CA GLU A 56 -9.35 -4.39 17.90
C GLU A 56 -8.71 -4.99 19.17
N LYS A 57 -7.65 -4.38 19.70
CA LYS A 57 -6.98 -4.84 20.93
C LYS A 57 -7.88 -4.77 22.16
N SER A 58 -8.77 -3.78 22.24
CA SER A 58 -9.63 -3.56 23.41
C SER A 58 -10.96 -4.30 23.36
N GLU A 59 -11.59 -4.39 22.18
CA GLU A 59 -12.95 -4.93 22.04
C GLU A 59 -12.96 -6.39 21.57
N ASN A 60 -11.94 -6.84 20.82
CA ASN A 60 -11.92 -8.18 20.24
C ASN A 60 -11.24 -9.19 21.16
N LYS A 61 -12.03 -10.01 21.87
CA LYS A 61 -11.53 -11.08 22.74
C LYS A 61 -10.73 -12.18 22.02
N LYS A 62 -10.80 -12.22 20.69
CA LYS A 62 -10.06 -13.17 19.84
C LYS A 62 -8.87 -12.53 19.13
N TYR A 63 -8.55 -11.28 19.45
CA TYR A 63 -7.37 -10.62 18.92
C TYR A 63 -6.12 -11.46 19.20
N GLN A 64 -5.30 -11.64 18.16
CA GLN A 64 -4.01 -12.29 18.27
C GLN A 64 -2.96 -11.34 17.75
N ASP A 65 -1.89 -11.17 18.52
CA ASP A 65 -0.79 -10.30 18.16
C ASP A 65 -0.11 -10.83 16.89
N PRO A 66 -0.06 -10.03 15.80
CA PRO A 66 0.55 -10.45 14.54
C PRO A 66 2.07 -10.68 14.66
N THR A 67 2.74 -10.15 15.70
CA THR A 67 4.16 -10.44 15.99
C THR A 67 4.37 -11.84 16.57
N GLN A 68 3.30 -12.48 17.07
CA GLN A 68 3.34 -13.80 17.72
C GLN A 68 2.68 -14.90 16.90
N THR A 69 2.15 -14.57 15.72
CA THR A 69 1.38 -15.50 14.88
C THR A 69 1.94 -15.55 13.47
N LEU A 70 1.75 -16.69 12.80
CA LEU A 70 2.15 -16.83 11.41
C LEU A 70 1.04 -16.30 10.49
N PRO A 71 1.38 -15.63 9.38
CA PRO A 71 0.39 -15.15 8.43
C PRO A 71 -0.34 -16.32 7.75
N ASP A 72 -1.64 -16.15 7.53
CA ASP A 72 -2.45 -17.10 6.78
C ASP A 72 -2.03 -17.11 5.29
N ALA A 73 -1.83 -18.32 4.74
CA ALA A 73 -1.57 -18.48 3.32
C ALA A 73 -2.77 -18.05 2.46
N PRO A 74 -2.54 -17.46 1.27
CA PRO A 74 -3.62 -17.07 0.38
C PRO A 74 -4.41 -18.30 -0.12
N PRO A 75 -5.73 -18.15 -0.35
CA PRO A 75 -6.52 -19.19 -0.98
C PRO A 75 -6.07 -19.43 -2.44
N PRO A 76 -6.39 -20.60 -3.02
CA PRO A 76 -6.06 -20.89 -4.41
C PRO A 76 -6.68 -19.86 -5.36
N LEU A 77 -5.96 -19.57 -6.44
CA LEU A 77 -6.43 -18.68 -7.49
C LEU A 77 -7.60 -19.33 -8.24
N CYS A 78 -8.58 -18.52 -8.63
CA CYS A 78 -9.60 -18.97 -9.57
C CYS A 78 -8.94 -19.32 -10.92
N ASN A 79 -9.21 -20.52 -11.44
CA ASN A 79 -8.65 -20.98 -12.71
C ASN A 79 -9.38 -20.40 -13.93
N ASP A 80 -10.54 -19.77 -13.74
CA ASP A 80 -11.37 -19.25 -14.83
C ASP A 80 -11.08 -17.77 -15.11
N LYS A 81 -10.52 -17.50 -16.28
CA LYS A 81 -10.20 -16.13 -16.76
C LYS A 81 -11.44 -15.25 -16.99
N ALA A 82 -12.64 -15.82 -17.02
CA ALA A 82 -13.92 -15.14 -17.18
C ALA A 82 -14.82 -15.31 -15.95
N CYS A 83 -14.26 -15.58 -14.77
CA CYS A 83 -15.04 -15.64 -13.52
C CYS A 83 -15.60 -14.24 -13.17
N ASN A 84 -16.93 -14.17 -13.02
CA ASN A 84 -17.64 -13.05 -12.41
C ASN A 84 -18.04 -13.46 -10.98
N ASN A 85 -17.33 -12.97 -9.95
CA ASN A 85 -17.64 -13.20 -8.52
C ASN A 85 -17.92 -14.66 -8.11
N CYS A 86 -16.99 -15.57 -8.41
CA CYS A 86 -16.99 -16.91 -7.84
C CYS A 86 -16.53 -16.88 -6.38
N SER A 87 -16.88 -17.92 -5.61
CA SER A 87 -16.52 -18.04 -4.18
C SER A 87 -15.02 -17.91 -3.91
N ASP A 88 -14.19 -18.39 -4.83
CA ASP A 88 -12.73 -18.34 -4.71
C ASP A 88 -12.22 -16.89 -4.85
N CYS A 89 -12.83 -16.10 -5.73
CA CYS A 89 -12.50 -14.68 -5.88
C CYS A 89 -12.93 -13.87 -4.65
N GLU A 90 -14.11 -14.16 -4.07
CA GLU A 90 -14.57 -13.51 -2.83
C GLU A 90 -13.69 -13.90 -1.63
N ALA A 91 -13.26 -15.17 -1.56
CA ALA A 91 -12.33 -15.66 -0.54
C ALA A 91 -10.97 -14.97 -0.67
N LEU A 92 -10.47 -14.81 -1.89
CA LEU A 92 -9.22 -14.11 -2.17
C LEU A 92 -9.31 -12.61 -1.83
N GLU A 93 -10.40 -11.94 -2.20
CA GLU A 93 -10.61 -10.53 -1.84
C GLU A 93 -10.68 -10.35 -0.31
N SER A 94 -11.40 -11.26 0.36
CA SER A 94 -11.48 -11.27 1.83
C SER A 94 -10.13 -11.53 2.47
N TRP A 95 -9.31 -12.41 1.89
CA TRP A 95 -7.94 -12.64 2.33
C TRP A 95 -7.07 -11.39 2.15
N TRP A 96 -7.15 -10.71 1.00
CA TRP A 96 -6.42 -9.45 0.77
C TRP A 96 -6.79 -8.36 1.78
N LYS A 97 -8.09 -8.24 2.12
CA LYS A 97 -8.54 -7.29 3.15
C LYS A 97 -7.92 -7.61 4.51
N ARG A 98 -7.92 -8.89 4.92
CA ARG A 98 -7.28 -9.33 6.17
C ARG A 98 -5.77 -9.12 6.15
N PHE A 99 -5.10 -9.50 5.06
CA PHE A 99 -3.67 -9.35 4.88
C PHE A 99 -3.22 -7.89 5.08
N ARG A 100 -3.92 -6.94 4.44
CA ARG A 100 -3.61 -5.51 4.59
C ARG A 100 -3.72 -5.06 6.03
N LYS A 101 -4.83 -5.40 6.70
CA LYS A 101 -5.06 -5.05 8.11
C LYS A 101 -4.03 -5.65 9.06
N ILE A 102 -3.67 -6.93 8.87
CA ILE A 102 -2.65 -7.60 9.68
C ILE A 102 -1.26 -6.99 9.44
N THR A 103 -0.96 -6.64 8.20
CA THR A 103 0.32 -5.99 7.86
C THR A 103 0.40 -4.62 8.52
N ASP A 104 -0.69 -3.85 8.50
CA ASP A 104 -0.75 -2.53 9.15
C ASP A 104 -0.59 -2.64 10.67
N ASP A 105 -1.21 -3.62 11.33
CA ASP A 105 -1.03 -3.90 12.76
C ASP A 105 0.38 -4.43 13.09
N LEU A 106 1.05 -5.09 12.15
CA LEU A 106 2.41 -5.59 12.35
C LEU A 106 3.47 -4.48 12.29
N ILE A 107 3.28 -3.49 11.41
CA ILE A 107 4.26 -2.42 11.17
C ILE A 107 4.05 -1.18 12.06
N PHE A 108 2.88 -1.08 12.72
CA PHE A 108 2.54 0.00 13.64
C PHE A 108 3.28 -0.12 14.98
#